data_AF-A0A836IUE7-F1
#
_entry.id   AF-A0A836IUE7-F1
#
_cell.length_a   1.000
_cell.length_b   1.000
_cell.length_c   1.000
_cell.angle_alpha   90.00
_cell.angle_beta   90.00
_cell.angle_gamma   90.00
#
_symmetry.space_group_name_H-M   'P 1'
#
loop_
_entity.id
_entity.type
_entity.pdbx_description
1 polymer ?
#
loop_
_entity_poly.entity_id
_entity_poly.type
_entity_poly.pdbx_seq_one_letter_code
_entity_poly.pdbx_strand_id
1 'polypeptide(L)'
;MPVDYSKKLDALRELYERVQQKDASIPEEAYAAAGVKNKARLKDIEKEISATKKKVSHEVKKVTNEEIEKEYEAIAKEHNMTVEEFKETVMGKGRQAGVGSEFSERHAAQRKERAEQRDLKETRRQVERGDFDLAVDYV
;
A
#
# COMPACT_ATOMS: atom_id res chain seq x y z
N MET A 1 -9.13 5.67 19.14
CA MET A 1 -8.08 4.90 19.84
C MET A 1 -7.09 4.41 18.79
N PRO A 2 -5.76 4.47 19.03
CA PRO A 2 -4.79 3.81 18.17
C PRO A 2 -5.14 2.32 18.13
N VAL A 3 -5.20 1.75 16.94
CA VAL A 3 -5.49 0.33 16.78
C VAL A 3 -4.20 -0.41 17.13
N ASP A 4 -4.20 -1.21 18.20
CA ASP A 4 -3.03 -2.01 18.58
C ASP A 4 -2.84 -3.16 17.58
N TYR A 5 -2.12 -2.89 16.49
CA TYR A 5 -1.78 -3.91 15.49
C TYR A 5 -0.82 -4.98 16.04
N SER A 6 -0.12 -4.71 17.14
CA SER A 6 0.78 -5.66 17.83
C SER A 6 0.01 -6.91 18.28
N LYS A 7 -1.07 -6.72 19.04
CA LYS A 7 -1.93 -7.81 19.54
C LYS A 7 -2.52 -8.65 18.40
N LYS A 8 -2.92 -7.99 17.30
CA LYS A 8 -3.42 -8.67 16.11
C LYS A 8 -2.33 -9.48 15.41
N LEU A 9 -1.10 -8.97 15.37
CA LEU A 9 0.03 -9.63 14.73
C LEU A 9 0.48 -10.86 15.54
N ASP A 10 0.44 -10.78 16.86
CA ASP A 10 0.71 -11.92 17.74
C ASP A 10 -0.36 -13.01 17.58
N ALA A 11 -1.64 -12.64 17.57
CA ALA A 11 -2.74 -13.57 17.28
C ALA A 11 -2.62 -14.24 15.90
N LEU A 12 -2.18 -13.50 14.87
CA LEU A 12 -1.92 -14.04 13.54
C LEU A 12 -0.74 -15.03 13.52
N ARG A 13 0.31 -14.80 14.30
CA ARG A 13 1.46 -15.71 14.42
C ARG A 13 1.07 -17.01 15.13
N GLU A 14 0.35 -16.90 16.24
CA GLU A 14 -0.16 -18.08 16.95
C GLU A 14 -1.08 -18.92 16.06
N LEU A 15 -1.97 -18.26 15.32
CA LEU A 15 -2.86 -18.95 14.38
C LEU A 15 -2.06 -19.62 13.25
N TYR A 16 -1.04 -18.94 12.71
CA TYR A 16 -0.18 -19.50 11.68
C TYR A 16 0.53 -20.78 12.17
N GLU A 17 1.08 -20.78 13.38
CA GLU A 17 1.74 -21.94 13.97
C GLU A 17 0.77 -23.11 14.19
N ARG A 18 -0.42 -22.87 14.76
CA ARG A 18 -1.45 -23.91 14.97
C ARG A 18 -1.92 -24.53 13.64
N VAL A 19 -2.10 -23.69 12.60
CA VAL A 19 -2.48 -24.16 11.26
C VAL A 19 -1.34 -24.94 10.60
N GLN A 20 -0.09 -24.53 10.82
CA GLN A 20 1.09 -25.23 10.31
C GLN A 20 1.28 -26.60 10.98
N GLN A 21 1.00 -26.69 12.28
CA GLN A 21 1.05 -27.94 13.07
C GLN A 21 -0.13 -28.88 12.78
N LYS A 22 -1.11 -28.44 11.98
CA LYS A 22 -2.34 -29.17 11.64
C LYS A 22 -3.12 -29.58 12.88
N ASP A 23 -3.22 -28.67 13.85
CA ASP A 23 -4.04 -28.91 15.04
C ASP A 23 -5.48 -29.25 14.64
N ALA A 24 -5.98 -30.36 15.18
CA ALA A 24 -7.27 -30.94 14.77
C ALA A 24 -8.48 -30.07 15.16
N SER A 25 -8.33 -29.16 16.12
CA SER A 25 -9.40 -28.28 16.59
C SER A 25 -8.85 -26.90 16.96
N ILE A 26 -8.80 -26.00 15.98
CA ILE A 26 -8.49 -24.59 16.21
C ILE A 26 -9.82 -23.88 16.51
N PRO A 27 -9.97 -23.23 17.68
CA PRO A 27 -11.20 -22.55 18.04
C PRO A 27 -11.49 -21.36 17.11
N GLU A 28 -12.77 -21.09 16.83
CA GLU A 28 -13.19 -19.99 15.97
C GLU A 28 -12.75 -18.62 16.51
N GLU A 29 -12.64 -18.51 17.83
CA GLU A 29 -12.14 -17.33 18.54
C GLU A 29 -10.71 -16.97 18.12
N ALA A 30 -9.85 -17.95 17.82
CA ALA A 30 -8.49 -17.69 17.36
C ALA A 30 -8.49 -17.03 15.96
N TYR A 31 -9.40 -17.43 15.08
CA TYR A 31 -9.58 -16.81 13.76
C TYR A 31 -10.16 -15.40 13.89
N ALA A 32 -11.13 -15.21 14.78
CA ALA A 32 -11.73 -13.91 15.06
C ALA A 32 -10.70 -12.91 15.64
N ALA A 33 -9.87 -13.35 16.59
CA ALA A 33 -8.80 -12.54 17.19
C ALA A 33 -7.74 -12.13 16.14
N ALA A 34 -7.40 -13.04 15.23
CA ALA A 34 -6.51 -12.76 14.10
C ALA A 34 -7.18 -11.88 13.01
N GLY A 35 -8.50 -11.73 13.04
CA GLY A 35 -9.28 -10.99 12.06
C GLY A 35 -9.29 -11.65 10.67
N VAL A 36 -9.23 -12.98 10.63
CA VAL A 36 -9.22 -13.78 9.40
C VAL A 36 -10.48 -14.65 9.37
N LYS A 37 -10.93 -15.05 8.18
CA LYS A 37 -12.07 -15.96 8.03
C LYS A 37 -11.79 -17.31 8.71
N ASN A 38 -12.85 -17.93 9.25
CA ASN A 38 -12.76 -19.28 9.81
C ASN A 38 -12.25 -20.27 8.74
N LYS A 39 -11.35 -21.17 9.12
CA LYS A 39 -10.64 -22.11 8.23
C LYS A 39 -9.85 -21.42 7.10
N ALA A 40 -9.30 -20.23 7.36
CA ALA A 40 -8.40 -19.57 6.42
C ALA A 40 -7.20 -20.45 6.06
N ARG A 41 -6.77 -20.38 4.80
CA ARG A 41 -5.58 -21.12 4.35
C ARG A 41 -4.33 -20.47 4.92
N LEU A 42 -3.27 -21.25 5.05
CA LEU A 42 -1.96 -20.77 5.50
C LEU A 42 -1.47 -19.55 4.69
N LYS A 43 -1.67 -19.55 3.36
CA LYS A 43 -1.36 -18.40 2.48
C LYS A 43 -2.17 -17.14 2.78
N ASP A 44 -3.43 -17.28 3.18
CA ASP A 44 -4.28 -16.13 3.50
C ASP A 44 -3.81 -15.48 4.82
N ILE A 45 -3.37 -16.31 5.77
CA ILE A 45 -2.80 -15.88 7.06
C ILE A 45 -1.46 -15.18 6.84
N GLU A 46 -0.56 -15.74 6.02
CA GLU A 46 0.72 -15.11 5.65
C GLU A 46 0.54 -13.74 4.98
N LYS A 47 -0.46 -13.64 4.10
CA LYS A 47 -0.81 -12.39 3.42
C LYS A 47 -1.25 -11.34 4.43
N GLU A 48 -2.08 -11.72 5.41
CA GLU A 48 -2.51 -10.79 6.45
C GLU A 48 -1.42 -10.42 7.45
N ILE A 49 -0.51 -11.34 7.80
CA ILE A 49 0.71 -11.01 8.57
C ILE A 49 1.54 -9.96 7.84
N SER A 50 1.71 -10.12 6.53
CA SER A 50 2.47 -9.18 5.71
C SER A 50 1.78 -7.82 5.62
N ALA A 51 0.45 -7.80 5.47
CA ALA A 51 -0.34 -6.57 5.43
C ALA A 51 -0.33 -5.83 6.78
N THR A 52 -0.49 -6.53 7.89
CA THR A 52 -0.44 -5.94 9.25
C THR A 52 0.95 -5.41 9.59
N LYS A 53 2.03 -6.13 9.25
CA LYS A 53 3.42 -5.61 9.39
C LYS A 53 3.62 -4.29 8.64
N LYS A 54 3.09 -4.17 7.42
CA LYS A 54 3.15 -2.93 6.65
C LYS A 54 2.40 -1.79 7.35
N LYS A 55 1.21 -2.05 7.89
CA LYS A 55 0.43 -1.05 8.65
C LYS A 55 1.18 -0.56 9.88
N VAL A 56 1.74 -1.48 10.69
CA VAL A 56 2.59 -1.14 11.84
C VAL A 56 3.76 -0.25 11.41
N SER A 57 4.48 -0.63 10.35
CA SER A 57 5.60 0.17 9.86
C SER A 57 5.18 1.57 9.40
N HIS A 58 4.02 1.70 8.74
CA HIS A 58 3.50 3.01 8.34
C HIS A 58 3.12 3.87 9.54
N GLU A 59 2.50 3.30 10.57
CA GLU A 59 2.13 4.03 11.77
C GLU A 59 3.34 4.47 12.57
N VAL A 60 4.33 3.60 12.77
CA VAL A 60 5.60 3.98 13.41
C VAL A 60 6.26 5.10 12.64
N LYS A 61 6.37 4.99 11.30
CA LYS A 61 6.94 6.06 10.47
C LYS A 61 6.18 7.38 10.60
N LYS A 62 4.85 7.32 10.74
CA LYS A 62 4.02 8.50 10.90
C LYS A 62 4.33 9.18 12.24
N VAL A 63 4.33 8.42 13.33
CA VAL A 63 4.66 8.93 14.68
C VAL A 63 6.07 9.51 14.70
N THR A 64 7.06 8.81 14.16
CA THR A 64 8.44 9.32 14.11
C THR A 64 8.54 10.59 13.27
N ASN A 65 7.83 10.67 12.14
CA ASN A 65 7.84 11.89 11.32
C ASN A 65 7.17 13.07 12.06
N GLU A 66 6.07 12.84 12.76
CA GLU A 66 5.41 13.86 13.57
C GLU A 66 6.31 14.34 14.74
N GLU A 67 7.06 13.43 15.37
CA GLU A 67 8.05 13.77 16.41
C GLU A 67 9.21 14.58 15.83
N ILE A 68 9.78 14.13 14.71
CA ILE A 68 10.84 14.82 13.98
C ILE A 68 10.38 16.22 13.54
N GLU A 69 9.14 16.38 13.07
CA GLU A 69 8.60 17.69 12.71
C GLU A 69 8.49 18.63 13.90
N LYS A 70 8.07 18.14 15.08
CA LYS A 70 8.04 18.94 16.31
C LYS A 70 9.44 19.33 16.78
N GLU A 71 10.42 18.44 16.66
CA GLU A 71 11.82 18.76 16.95
C GLU A 71 12.35 19.85 16.02
N TYR A 72 12.06 19.75 14.71
CA TYR A 72 12.43 20.79 13.76
C TYR A 72 11.73 22.12 14.03
N GLU A 73 10.46 22.11 14.44
CA GLU A 73 9.75 23.32 14.85
C GLU A 73 10.37 23.97 16.09
N ALA A 74 10.80 23.17 17.07
CA ALA A 74 11.47 23.67 18.26
C ALA A 74 12.82 24.31 17.92
N ILE A 75 13.64 23.60 17.12
CA ILE A 75 14.96 24.09 16.71
C ILE A 75 14.84 25.33 15.81
N ALA A 76 13.87 25.38 14.90
CA ALA A 76 13.64 26.56 14.05
C ALA A 76 13.26 27.80 14.87
N LYS A 77 12.43 27.62 15.92
CA LYS A 77 12.09 28.69 16.87
C LYS A 77 13.30 29.17 17.65
N GLU A 78 14.17 28.27 18.11
CA GLU A 78 15.42 28.64 18.81
C GLU A 78 16.36 29.47 17.93
N HIS A 79 16.37 29.22 16.63
CA HIS A 79 17.19 29.95 15.67
C HIS A 79 16.51 31.17 15.02
N ASN A 80 15.28 31.53 15.43
CA ASN A 80 14.47 32.61 14.82
C ASN A 80 14.30 32.48 13.29
N MET A 81 14.22 31.25 12.78
CA MET A 81 13.99 30.96 11.36
C MET A 81 12.65 30.26 11.18
N THR A 82 12.07 30.34 9.98
CA THR A 82 10.91 29.51 9.65
C THR A 82 11.33 28.04 9.46
N VAL A 83 10.42 27.10 9.68
CA VAL A 83 10.68 25.66 9.52
C VAL A 83 11.12 25.32 8.09
N GLU A 84 10.62 26.06 7.11
CA GLU A 84 10.96 25.89 5.69
C GLU A 84 12.40 26.36 5.43
N GLU A 85 12.78 27.52 5.94
CA GLU A 85 14.15 28.04 5.84
C GLU A 85 15.15 27.14 6.56
N PHE A 86 14.81 26.60 7.74
CA PHE A 86 15.66 25.64 8.45
C PHE A 86 15.85 24.32 7.67
N LYS A 87 14.76 23.80 7.07
CA LYS A 87 14.82 22.59 6.23
C LYS A 87 15.60 22.80 4.92
N GLU A 88 15.62 24.01 4.35
CA GLU A 88 16.45 24.31 3.18
C GLU A 88 17.91 24.55 3.54
N THR A 89 18.18 25.32 4.60
CA THR A 89 19.54 25.80 4.93
C THR A 89 20.38 24.76 5.68
N VAL A 90 19.81 24.05 6.66
CA VAL A 90 20.56 23.13 7.55
C VAL A 90 20.52 21.69 7.05
N MET A 91 19.38 21.25 6.52
CA MET A 91 19.20 19.88 6.03
C MET A 91 19.66 19.70 4.57
N GLY A 92 20.03 20.77 3.86
CA GLY A 92 20.51 20.72 2.48
C GLY A 92 19.55 20.04 1.50
N LYS A 93 18.26 19.92 1.85
CA LYS A 93 17.23 19.31 1.01
C LYS A 93 16.70 20.32 0.01
N GLY A 94 17.59 20.89 -0.81
CA GLY A 94 17.19 21.16 -2.19
C GLY A 94 16.70 19.82 -2.72
N ARG A 95 15.42 19.72 -3.12
CA ARG A 95 14.77 18.46 -3.53
C ARG A 95 15.65 17.71 -4.54
N GLN A 96 16.51 16.81 -4.06
CA GLN A 96 17.16 15.85 -4.93
C GLN A 96 16.03 14.90 -5.31
N ALA A 97 15.60 14.97 -6.58
CA ALA A 97 14.57 14.11 -7.12
C ALA A 97 14.88 12.68 -6.68
N GLY A 98 14.06 12.15 -5.78
CA GLY A 98 14.32 10.86 -5.18
C GLY A 98 14.48 9.82 -6.28
N VAL A 99 15.45 8.92 -6.11
CA VAL A 99 15.80 7.78 -6.99
C VAL A 99 14.60 6.82 -7.26
N GLY A 100 13.37 7.19 -6.91
CA GLY A 100 12.12 6.51 -7.19
C GLY A 100 11.31 7.05 -8.38
N SER A 101 11.77 8.08 -9.10
CA SER A 101 11.07 8.56 -10.31
C SER A 101 10.92 7.46 -11.36
N GLU A 102 11.96 6.64 -11.56
CA GLU A 102 11.93 5.51 -12.49
C GLU A 102 10.85 4.48 -12.15
N PHE A 103 10.59 4.21 -10.86
CA PHE A 103 9.59 3.23 -10.46
C PHE A 103 8.16 3.75 -10.72
N SER A 104 7.91 5.02 -10.41
CA SER A 104 6.62 5.67 -10.68
C SER A 104 6.35 5.76 -12.18
N GLU A 105 7.36 6.11 -12.97
CA GLU A 105 7.26 6.20 -14.44
C GLU A 105 7.03 4.83 -15.09
N ARG A 106 7.73 3.78 -14.65
CA ARG A 106 7.51 2.40 -15.12
C ARG A 106 6.09 1.92 -14.81
N HIS A 107 5.55 2.26 -13.64
CA HIS A 107 4.17 1.90 -13.27
C HIS A 107 3.12 2.65 -14.09
N ALA A 108 3.35 3.93 -14.40
CA ALA A 108 2.46 4.71 -15.26
C ALA A 108 2.47 4.17 -16.70
N ALA A 109 3.64 3.84 -17.24
CA ALA A 109 3.79 3.23 -18.56
C ALA A 109 3.07 1.88 -18.66
N GLN A 110 3.26 1.00 -17.66
CA GLN A 110 2.62 -0.32 -17.64
C GLN A 110 1.09 -0.24 -17.49
N ARG A 111 0.56 0.82 -16.86
CA ARG A 111 -0.89 1.06 -16.79
C ARG A 111 -1.46 1.47 -18.14
N LYS A 112 -0.76 2.33 -18.89
CA LYS A 112 -1.16 2.75 -20.25
C LYS A 112 -1.17 1.56 -21.20
N GLU A 113 -0.10 0.76 -21.21
CA GLU A 113 0.00 -0.42 -22.07
C GLU A 113 -1.14 -1.44 -21.83
N ARG A 114 -1.53 -1.65 -20.57
CA ARG A 114 -2.68 -2.53 -20.26
C ARG A 114 -4.03 -1.96 -20.68
N ALA A 115 -4.18 -0.64 -20.72
CA ALA A 115 -5.40 -0.01 -21.22
C ALA A 115 -5.49 -0.18 -22.75
N GLU A 116 -4.40 0.12 -23.46
CA GLU A 116 -4.31 -0.04 -24.92
C GLU A 116 -4.55 -1.49 -25.36
N GLN A 117 -4.04 -2.49 -24.61
CA GLN A 117 -4.30 -3.90 -24.89
C GLN A 117 -5.79 -4.29 -24.71
N ARG A 118 -6.52 -3.62 -23.81
CA ARG A 118 -7.96 -3.86 -23.63
C ARG A 118 -8.75 -3.24 -24.77
N ASP A 119 -8.43 -2.01 -25.15
CA ASP A 119 -9.07 -1.31 -26.25
C ASP A 119 -8.86 -2.04 -27.58
N LEU A 120 -7.65 -2.54 -27.83
CA LEU A 120 -7.34 -3.38 -29.00
C LEU A 120 -8.12 -4.71 -29.00
N LYS A 121 -8.43 -5.27 -27.82
CA LYS A 121 -9.20 -6.51 -27.71
C LYS A 121 -10.70 -6.26 -27.91
N GLU A 122 -11.21 -5.13 -27.43
CA GLU A 122 -12.59 -4.71 -27.62
C GLU A 122 -12.87 -4.35 -29.08
N THR A 123 -11.99 -3.58 -29.71
CA THR A 123 -12.08 -3.25 -31.15
C THR A 123 -12.03 -4.50 -32.02
N ARG A 124 -11.10 -5.45 -31.76
CA ARG A 124 -11.08 -6.74 -32.47
C ARG A 124 -12.39 -7.52 -32.31
N ARG A 125 -12.99 -7.54 -31.11
CA ARG A 125 -14.27 -8.20 -30.88
C ARG A 125 -15.43 -7.52 -31.62
N GLN A 126 -15.44 -6.19 -31.71
CA GLN A 126 -16.42 -5.45 -32.51
C GLN A 126 -16.27 -5.78 -34.00
N VAL A 127 -15.03 -5.82 -34.50
CA VAL A 127 -14.71 -6.23 -35.88
C VAL A 127 -15.21 -7.65 -36.17
N GLU A 128 -14.92 -8.60 -35.28
CA GLU A 128 -15.33 -10.01 -35.42
C GLU A 128 -16.85 -10.20 -35.35
N ARG A 129 -17.56 -9.34 -34.63
CA ARG A 129 -19.03 -9.36 -34.54
C ARG A 129 -19.72 -8.66 -35.72
N GLY A 130 -18.97 -7.91 -36.52
CA GLY A 130 -19.54 -7.09 -37.60
C GLY A 130 -20.33 -5.88 -37.11
N ASP A 131 -20.16 -5.49 -35.84
CA ASP A 131 -20.81 -4.35 -35.22
C ASP A 131 -20.06 -3.06 -35.61
N PHE A 132 -20.19 -2.64 -36.87
CA PHE A 132 -19.80 -1.29 -37.29
C PHE A 132 -21.06 -0.51 -37.61
N ASP A 133 -21.23 0.65 -36.98
CA ASP A 133 -22.25 1.62 -37.39
C ASP A 133 -21.93 2.06 -38.82
N LEU A 134 -22.75 1.61 -39.78
CA LEU A 134 -22.76 2.07 -41.16
C LEU A 134 -23.34 3.49 -41.24
N ALA A 135 -22.81 4.43 -40.47
CA ALA A 135 -23.04 5.85 -40.69
C ALA A 135 -22.05 6.33 -41.75
N VAL A 136 -22.32 5.98 -43.02
CA VAL A 136 -21.65 6.57 -44.16
C VAL A 136 -22.44 7.82 -44.53
N ASP A 137 -21.93 8.99 -44.14
CA ASP A 137 -22.43 10.25 -44.68
C ASP A 137 -22.13 10.30 -46.18
N TYR A 138 -23.14 10.08 -47.00
CA TYR A 138 -23.07 10.32 -48.44
C TYR A 138 -23.00 11.85 -48.66
N VAL A 139 -21.90 12.32 -49.24
CA VAL A 139 -21.76 13.67 -49.83
C VAL A 139 -22.36 13.67 -51.23
#